data_AF-A0A3D5Z9G4-F1
#
_entry.id   AF-A0A3D5Z9G4-F1
#
_cell.length_a   1.000
_cell.length_b   1.000
_cell.length_c   1.000
_cell.angle_alpha   90.00
_cell.angle_beta   90.00
_cell.angle_gamma   90.00
#
_symmetry.space_group_name_H-M   'P 1'
#
loop_
_entity.id
_entity.type
_entity.pdbx_description
1 polymer ?
#
loop_
_entity_poly.entity_id
_entity_poly.type
_entity_poly.pdbx_seq_one_letter_code
_entity_poly.pdbx_strand_id
1 'polypeptide(L)'
;MNNGLSSIFYRRFFCVAMRNTFPFTLLVLGLMVFSQTTHAQSRKEREAANRALIEERIELLNEDLDENGEVDLTALFDSFNALLERPLNLNSASEDELRALFFLNEIQLQALITHREKYGDFISIYELKQIRFLDKETIHLMLPFVVVAEKQAVPRRNVLSVFDGGRNELWMRYQRQFQDQRGFLQNEDGETPFKGTADRLYMRYRYTKGSRFSLGVTGEKDAGEEFFTGSNPNGFDFYSGHVFYKNDGFIKRVALGDYHAKFGQGLVTWSGYAFGKSADINTAKRPTVGLKANTSADENLFLRGGAVTFGPEKLDVTVFYSRKKIDGNLAESTDSLNLDIQEFTSIQNTGVHRTDNEIADKDGVIEEHIGANVTTILRGWKLGANVVRTKYDLNLNRNLGLYNQFEFSARENTAYSIDYGKVWK
;
A
#
# COMPACT_ATOMS: atom_id res chain seq x y z
N MET A 1 86.79 -4.08 25.05
CA MET A 1 86.18 -2.73 25.01
C MET A 1 84.70 -2.89 24.67
N ASN A 2 83.85 -2.40 25.57
CA ASN A 2 82.39 -2.19 25.49
C ASN A 2 81.55 -3.07 24.56
N ASN A 3 80.73 -3.94 25.16
CA ASN A 3 79.25 -3.93 25.03
C ASN A 3 78.68 -5.26 25.55
N GLY A 4 77.95 -5.25 26.67
CA GLY A 4 77.35 -6.48 27.17
C GLY A 4 76.60 -6.35 28.49
N LEU A 5 75.68 -5.38 28.63
CA LEU A 5 74.86 -5.29 29.85
C LEU A 5 73.40 -4.80 29.65
N SER A 6 72.89 -4.67 28.42
CA SER A 6 71.51 -4.17 28.21
C SER A 6 70.45 -5.24 27.85
N SER A 7 70.79 -6.52 27.69
CA SER A 7 69.83 -7.53 27.19
C SER A 7 69.08 -8.34 28.25
N ILE A 8 69.48 -8.25 29.52
CA ILE A 8 68.94 -9.13 30.59
C ILE A 8 67.75 -8.50 31.33
N PHE A 9 67.67 -7.16 31.41
CA PHE A 9 66.57 -6.49 32.12
C PHE A 9 65.25 -6.48 31.32
N TYR A 10 65.32 -6.37 29.98
CA TYR A 10 64.13 -6.34 29.13
C TYR A 10 63.43 -7.71 29.02
N ARG A 11 64.18 -8.82 29.06
CA ARG A 11 63.59 -10.17 28.94
C ARG A 11 62.82 -10.63 30.18
N ARG A 12 63.16 -10.15 31.38
CA ARG A 12 62.43 -10.54 32.61
C ARG A 12 61.16 -9.73 32.86
N PHE A 13 61.11 -8.46 32.46
CA PHE A 13 59.89 -7.65 32.62
C PHE A 13 58.79 -8.04 31.62
N PHE A 14 59.16 -8.35 30.38
CA PHE A 14 58.18 -8.76 29.35
C PHE A 14 57.56 -10.13 29.63
N CYS A 15 58.28 -11.03 30.31
CA CYS A 15 57.80 -12.39 30.59
C CYS A 15 56.86 -12.46 31.82
N VAL A 16 56.93 -11.50 32.73
CA VAL A 16 56.02 -11.43 33.90
C VAL A 16 54.74 -10.66 33.59
N ALA A 17 54.79 -9.62 32.75
CA ALA A 17 53.61 -8.87 32.35
C ALA A 17 52.66 -9.67 31.41
N MET A 18 53.21 -10.55 30.55
CA MET A 18 52.39 -11.38 29.64
C MET A 18 51.74 -12.59 30.30
N ARG A 19 52.20 -13.03 31.48
CA ARG A 19 51.69 -14.26 32.11
C ARG A 19 50.37 -14.05 32.87
N ASN A 20 50.07 -12.83 33.32
CA ASN A 20 48.82 -12.49 34.03
C ASN A 20 47.80 -11.72 33.19
N THR A 21 48.18 -11.15 32.04
CA THR A 21 47.26 -10.42 31.16
C THR A 21 46.59 -11.32 30.13
N PHE A 22 47.28 -12.36 29.65
CA PHE A 22 46.72 -13.32 28.69
C PHE A 22 45.49 -14.09 29.18
N PRO A 23 45.42 -14.61 30.43
CA PRO A 23 44.20 -15.27 30.88
C PRO A 23 43.05 -14.27 31.07
N PHE A 24 43.34 -13.00 31.38
CA PHE A 24 42.32 -11.97 31.59
C PHE A 24 41.75 -11.44 30.27
N THR A 25 42.57 -11.27 29.24
CA THR A 25 42.10 -10.89 27.90
C THR A 25 41.34 -12.01 27.21
N LEU A 26 41.72 -13.28 27.42
CA LEU A 26 40.99 -14.43 26.90
C LEU A 26 39.65 -14.66 27.63
N LEU A 27 39.58 -14.35 28.93
CA LEU A 27 38.34 -14.38 29.70
C LEU A 27 37.39 -13.25 29.30
N VAL A 28 37.91 -12.04 29.01
CA VAL A 28 37.11 -10.90 28.54
C VAL A 28 36.66 -11.09 27.07
N LEU A 29 37.51 -11.64 26.19
CA LEU A 29 37.08 -12.05 24.84
C LEU A 29 36.05 -13.20 24.89
N GLY A 30 36.23 -14.16 25.80
CA GLY A 30 35.28 -15.24 26.04
C GLY A 30 33.92 -14.72 26.53
N LEU A 31 33.92 -13.73 27.44
CA LEU A 31 32.71 -13.08 27.94
C LEU A 31 32.04 -12.18 26.88
N MET A 32 32.80 -11.57 25.96
CA MET A 32 32.23 -10.84 24.81
C MET A 32 31.65 -11.76 23.73
N VAL A 33 32.18 -12.98 23.58
CA VAL A 33 31.62 -13.98 22.64
C VAL A 33 30.41 -14.70 23.25
N PHE A 34 30.36 -14.91 24.57
CA PHE A 34 29.23 -15.55 25.24
C PHE A 34 28.04 -14.62 25.55
N SER A 35 28.21 -13.30 25.49
CA SER A 35 27.10 -12.36 25.71
C SER A 35 26.26 -12.08 24.45
N GLN A 36 26.64 -12.63 23.28
CA GLN A 36 25.88 -12.46 22.04
C GLN A 36 24.96 -13.64 21.66
N THR A 37 24.94 -14.73 22.44
CA THR A 37 24.22 -15.96 22.06
C THR A 37 22.95 -16.25 22.86
N THR A 38 22.45 -15.33 23.67
CA THR A 38 21.24 -15.58 24.47
C THR A 38 20.18 -14.51 24.22
N HIS A 39 19.06 -14.94 23.61
CA HIS A 39 17.81 -14.24 23.25
C HIS A 39 17.64 -13.69 21.82
N ALA A 40 18.61 -13.79 20.92
CA ALA A 40 18.43 -13.34 19.53
C ALA A 40 17.78 -14.37 18.59
N GLN A 41 17.82 -15.67 18.93
CA GLN A 41 17.33 -16.76 18.06
C GLN A 41 15.79 -16.81 18.00
N SER A 42 15.08 -16.67 19.13
CA SER A 42 13.61 -16.75 19.15
C SER A 42 12.92 -15.59 18.44
N ARG A 43 13.52 -14.40 18.44
CA ARG A 43 12.98 -13.23 17.73
C ARG A 43 13.09 -13.40 16.22
N LYS A 44 14.24 -13.85 15.72
CA LYS A 44 14.45 -14.13 14.29
C LYS A 44 13.55 -15.25 13.78
N GLU A 45 13.39 -16.33 14.56
CA GLU A 45 12.48 -17.42 14.22
C GLU A 45 11.02 -16.95 14.17
N ARG A 46 10.59 -16.12 15.13
CA ARG A 46 9.23 -15.55 15.14
C ARG A 46 9.02 -14.56 13.99
N GLU A 47 10.00 -13.73 13.67
CA GLU A 47 9.97 -12.84 12.51
C GLU A 47 9.93 -13.63 11.19
N ALA A 48 10.67 -14.73 11.08
CA ALA A 48 10.64 -15.62 9.92
C ALA A 48 9.29 -16.34 9.78
N ALA A 49 8.72 -16.84 10.88
CA ALA A 49 7.40 -17.47 10.89
C ALA A 49 6.29 -16.47 10.51
N ASN A 50 6.36 -15.23 11.01
CA ASN A 50 5.42 -14.18 10.63
C ASN A 50 5.56 -13.78 9.16
N ARG A 51 6.78 -13.75 8.61
CA ARG A 51 7.02 -13.48 7.19
C ARG A 51 6.48 -14.61 6.31
N ALA A 52 6.75 -15.87 6.67
CA ALA A 52 6.22 -17.04 5.96
C ALA A 52 4.68 -17.04 5.94
N LEU A 53 4.04 -16.67 7.07
CA LEU A 53 2.58 -16.52 7.13
C LEU A 53 2.06 -15.41 6.21
N ILE A 54 2.78 -14.29 6.09
CA ILE A 54 2.43 -13.20 5.17
C ILE A 54 2.61 -13.66 3.72
N GLU A 55 3.71 -14.33 3.40
CA GLU A 55 4.02 -14.84 2.07
C GLU A 55 3.00 -15.88 1.61
N GLU A 56 2.71 -16.90 2.42
CA GLU A 56 1.69 -17.92 2.15
C GLU A 56 0.33 -17.27 1.85
N ARG A 57 -0.03 -16.24 2.62
CA ARG A 57 -1.32 -15.58 2.41
C ARG A 57 -1.31 -14.67 1.19
N ILE A 58 -0.19 -14.04 0.86
CA ILE A 58 -0.03 -13.30 -0.39
C ILE A 58 -0.11 -14.23 -1.60
N GLU A 59 0.48 -15.42 -1.50
CA GLU A 59 0.43 -16.45 -2.54
C GLU A 59 -1.00 -16.91 -2.79
N LEU A 60 -1.77 -17.21 -1.73
CA LEU A 60 -3.22 -17.50 -1.84
C LEU A 60 -4.02 -16.35 -2.48
N LEU A 61 -3.60 -15.10 -2.28
CA LEU A 61 -4.22 -13.92 -2.87
C LEU A 61 -3.76 -13.68 -4.32
N ASN A 62 -2.58 -14.18 -4.71
CA ASN A 62 -2.01 -14.12 -6.06
C ASN A 62 -2.59 -15.18 -6.98
N GLU A 63 -2.84 -16.41 -6.49
CA GLU A 63 -3.51 -17.44 -7.28
C GLU A 63 -4.91 -17.01 -7.76
N ASP A 64 -5.57 -16.11 -7.02
CA ASP A 64 -6.85 -15.50 -7.39
C ASP A 64 -6.74 -14.39 -8.48
N LEU A 65 -5.52 -14.00 -8.88
CA LEU A 65 -5.24 -12.80 -9.69
C LEU A 65 -4.74 -13.02 -11.12
N ASP A 66 -4.48 -14.27 -11.51
CA ASP A 66 -3.86 -14.63 -12.78
C ASP A 66 -4.64 -14.18 -14.05
N GLU A 67 -5.83 -13.59 -13.92
CA GLU A 67 -6.59 -13.04 -15.06
C GLU A 67 -6.24 -11.58 -15.43
N ASN A 68 -5.59 -10.79 -14.56
CA ASN A 68 -5.37 -9.34 -14.80
C ASN A 68 -3.95 -8.85 -14.44
N GLY A 69 -2.91 -9.36 -15.11
CA GLY A 69 -1.55 -8.81 -15.08
C GLY A 69 -0.78 -8.94 -13.75
N GLU A 70 0.50 -8.54 -13.75
CA GLU A 70 1.33 -8.52 -12.54
C GLU A 70 0.79 -7.47 -11.56
N VAL A 71 0.10 -7.90 -10.51
CA VAL A 71 -0.42 -7.00 -9.48
C VAL A 71 0.68 -6.64 -8.49
N ASP A 72 0.92 -5.33 -8.29
CA ASP A 72 1.82 -4.84 -7.24
C ASP A 72 1.23 -5.05 -5.83
N LEU A 73 1.49 -6.22 -5.25
CA LEU A 73 1.15 -6.54 -3.85
C LEU A 73 2.15 -5.96 -2.83
N THR A 74 3.14 -5.16 -3.26
CA THR A 74 4.10 -4.51 -2.35
C THR A 74 3.37 -3.68 -1.30
N ALA A 75 2.31 -2.95 -1.69
CA ALA A 75 1.54 -2.13 -0.76
C ALA A 75 0.83 -2.96 0.34
N LEU A 76 0.41 -4.19 0.02
CA LEU A 76 -0.19 -5.13 0.98
C LEU A 76 0.88 -5.66 1.94
N PHE A 77 2.00 -6.13 1.39
CA PHE A 77 3.14 -6.64 2.16
C PHE A 77 3.68 -5.59 3.14
N ASP A 78 3.87 -4.36 2.68
CA ASP A 78 4.28 -3.23 3.51
C ASP A 78 3.31 -2.97 4.66
N SER A 79 2.00 -3.10 4.41
CA SER A 79 1.00 -2.89 5.45
C SER A 79 1.08 -3.96 6.56
N PHE A 80 1.43 -5.21 6.23
CA PHE A 80 1.65 -6.25 7.23
C PHE A 80 2.95 -6.07 8.00
N ASN A 81 4.04 -5.74 7.32
CA ASN A 81 5.29 -5.44 8.01
C ASN A 81 5.13 -4.26 8.98
N ALA A 82 4.37 -3.23 8.61
CA ALA A 82 4.05 -2.12 9.50
C ALA A 82 3.26 -2.58 10.75
N LEU A 83 2.31 -3.51 10.60
CA LEU A 83 1.57 -4.09 11.73
C LEU A 83 2.44 -4.99 12.62
N LEU A 84 3.42 -5.70 12.06
CA LEU A 84 4.38 -6.49 12.84
C LEU A 84 5.36 -5.61 13.62
N GLU A 85 5.85 -4.53 13.00
CA GLU A 85 6.72 -3.56 13.67
C GLU A 85 5.98 -2.80 14.77
N ARG A 86 4.70 -2.48 14.54
CA ARG A 86 3.85 -1.75 15.48
C ARG A 86 2.47 -2.43 15.59
N PRO A 87 2.37 -3.45 16.46
CA PRO A 87 1.10 -4.12 16.73
C PRO A 87 0.01 -3.15 17.17
N LEU A 88 -1.23 -3.43 16.75
CA LEU A 88 -2.40 -2.65 17.11
C LEU A 88 -2.75 -2.86 18.58
N ASN A 89 -2.87 -1.77 19.33
CA ASN A 89 -3.40 -1.85 20.68
C ASN A 89 -4.92 -2.04 20.64
N LEU A 90 -5.43 -3.20 21.07
CA LEU A 90 -6.86 -3.53 21.07
C LEU A 90 -7.72 -2.51 21.83
N ASN A 91 -7.15 -1.87 22.86
CA ASN A 91 -7.86 -0.89 23.66
C ASN A 91 -8.04 0.45 22.93
N SER A 92 -7.12 0.85 22.07
CA SER A 92 -7.16 2.14 21.37
C SER A 92 -7.46 2.05 19.87
N ALA A 93 -7.39 0.85 19.28
CA ALA A 93 -7.56 0.66 17.84
C ALA A 93 -8.98 1.04 17.39
N SER A 94 -9.05 1.88 16.37
CA SER A 94 -10.29 2.22 15.68
C SER A 94 -10.81 1.04 14.85
N GLU A 95 -12.09 1.09 14.47
CA GLU A 95 -12.70 0.08 13.60
C GLU A 95 -11.92 -0.09 12.28
N ASP A 96 -11.48 1.01 11.67
CA ASP A 96 -10.66 0.99 10.44
C ASP A 96 -9.31 0.30 10.64
N GLU A 97 -8.67 0.50 11.79
CA GLU A 97 -7.38 -0.12 12.10
C GLU A 97 -7.55 -1.61 12.35
N LEU A 98 -8.60 -2.02 13.08
CA LEU A 98 -8.92 -3.44 13.25
C LEU A 98 -9.28 -4.10 11.92
N ARG A 99 -9.93 -3.37 11.00
CA ARG A 99 -10.25 -3.84 9.65
C ARG A 99 -9.01 -4.02 8.76
N ALA A 100 -7.87 -3.41 9.12
CA ALA A 100 -6.60 -3.68 8.46
C ALA A 100 -6.09 -5.11 8.74
N LEU A 101 -6.61 -5.77 9.78
CA LEU A 101 -6.45 -7.21 9.99
C LEU A 101 -7.38 -7.95 9.01
N PHE A 102 -6.94 -8.01 7.76
CA PHE A 102 -7.66 -8.57 6.61
C PHE A 102 -8.18 -10.01 6.78
N PHE A 103 -7.63 -10.78 7.72
CA PHE A 103 -8.10 -12.13 8.06
C PHE A 103 -9.30 -12.14 9.01
N LEU A 104 -9.67 -10.99 9.60
CA LEU A 104 -10.87 -10.87 10.42
C LEU A 104 -12.08 -10.58 9.53
N ASN A 105 -13.11 -11.42 9.64
CA ASN A 105 -14.39 -11.11 9.05
C ASN A 105 -15.16 -10.06 9.87
N GLU A 106 -16.21 -9.50 9.28
CA GLU A 106 -17.00 -8.45 9.94
C GLU A 106 -17.64 -8.92 11.26
N ILE A 107 -18.03 -10.20 11.38
CA ILE A 107 -18.61 -10.74 12.61
C ILE A 107 -17.57 -10.77 13.73
N GLN A 108 -16.36 -11.24 13.43
CA GLN A 108 -15.22 -11.30 14.35
C GLN A 108 -14.78 -9.90 14.80
N LEU A 109 -14.66 -8.97 13.85
CA LEU A 109 -14.33 -7.58 14.11
C LEU A 109 -15.37 -6.92 15.03
N GLN A 110 -16.66 -7.11 14.74
CA GLN A 110 -17.72 -6.56 15.59
C GLN A 110 -17.79 -7.24 16.96
N ALA A 111 -17.44 -8.53 17.05
CA ALA A 111 -17.35 -9.23 18.33
C ALA A 111 -16.25 -8.63 19.22
N LEU A 112 -15.09 -8.27 18.65
CA LEU A 112 -14.01 -7.57 19.35
C LEU A 112 -14.46 -6.20 19.87
N ILE A 113 -15.10 -5.40 18.99
CA ILE A 113 -15.59 -4.06 19.35
C ILE A 113 -16.66 -4.15 20.43
N THR A 114 -17.64 -5.04 20.26
CA THR A 114 -18.72 -5.26 21.23
C THR A 114 -18.18 -5.73 22.58
N HIS A 115 -17.18 -6.61 22.58
CA HIS A 115 -16.53 -7.04 23.83
C HIS A 115 -15.91 -5.85 24.57
N ARG A 116 -15.14 -5.03 23.85
CA ARG A 116 -14.51 -3.82 24.41
C ARG A 116 -15.54 -2.80 24.92
N GLU A 117 -16.64 -2.59 24.19
CA GLU A 117 -17.70 -1.67 24.60
C GLU A 117 -18.47 -2.16 25.82
N LYS A 118 -18.69 -3.48 25.93
CA LYS A 118 -19.49 -4.09 27.01
C LYS A 118 -18.71 -4.29 28.31
N TYR A 119 -17.46 -4.72 28.22
CA TYR A 119 -16.64 -5.09 29.38
C TYR A 119 -15.55 -4.06 29.71
N GLY A 120 -15.33 -3.08 28.84
CA GLY A 120 -14.27 -2.08 28.99
C GLY A 120 -12.97 -2.50 28.29
N ASP A 121 -11.87 -1.90 28.72
CA ASP A 121 -10.55 -2.19 28.15
C ASP A 121 -10.13 -3.64 28.45
N PHE A 122 -9.55 -4.30 27.45
CA PHE A 122 -8.87 -5.59 27.63
C PHE A 122 -7.78 -5.43 28.69
N ILE A 123 -7.79 -6.32 29.68
CA ILE A 123 -6.79 -6.39 30.74
C ILE A 123 -5.68 -7.35 30.31
N SER A 124 -6.05 -8.42 29.62
CA SER A 124 -5.13 -9.44 29.13
C SER A 124 -5.43 -9.87 27.70
N ILE A 125 -4.37 -10.16 26.92
CA ILE A 125 -4.50 -10.73 25.58
C ILE A 125 -5.26 -12.06 25.58
N TYR A 126 -5.29 -12.78 26.71
CA TYR A 126 -6.01 -14.06 26.82
C TYR A 126 -7.53 -13.93 26.86
N GLU A 127 -8.07 -12.73 27.07
CA GLU A 127 -9.51 -12.47 26.98
C GLU A 127 -10.07 -12.70 25.58
N LEU A 128 -9.23 -12.68 24.53
CA LEU A 128 -9.61 -13.05 23.17
C LEU A 128 -10.31 -14.42 23.11
N LYS A 129 -9.96 -15.36 24.00
CA LYS A 129 -10.59 -16.69 24.10
C LYS A 129 -12.05 -16.65 24.54
N GLN A 130 -12.51 -15.56 25.15
CA GLN A 130 -13.88 -15.41 25.64
C GLN A 130 -14.83 -14.84 24.57
N ILE A 131 -14.29 -14.43 23.43
CA ILE A 131 -15.07 -13.83 22.34
C ILE A 131 -15.63 -14.94 21.47
N ARG A 132 -16.96 -15.12 21.51
CA ARG A 132 -17.73 -16.23 20.89
C ARG A 132 -17.39 -16.54 19.42
N PHE A 133 -16.99 -15.54 18.63
CA PHE A 133 -16.75 -15.69 17.19
C PHE A 133 -15.26 -15.78 16.82
N LEU A 134 -14.36 -15.76 17.80
CA LEU A 134 -12.92 -15.97 17.59
C LEU A 134 -12.56 -17.41 17.93
N ASP A 135 -12.17 -18.18 16.91
CA ASP A 135 -11.65 -19.52 17.10
C ASP A 135 -10.13 -19.50 17.39
N LYS A 136 -9.58 -20.66 17.73
CA LYS A 136 -8.17 -20.79 18.11
C LYS A 136 -7.22 -20.36 16.97
N GLU A 137 -7.59 -20.67 15.74
CA GLU A 137 -6.81 -20.37 14.55
C GLU A 137 -6.77 -18.85 14.31
N THR A 138 -7.92 -18.18 14.28
CA THR A 138 -8.02 -16.72 14.17
C THR A 138 -7.24 -16.02 15.28
N ILE A 139 -7.37 -16.49 16.53
CA ILE A 139 -6.61 -15.92 17.66
C ILE A 139 -5.11 -16.07 17.41
N HIS A 140 -4.63 -17.23 16.95
CA HIS A 140 -3.21 -17.44 16.68
C HIS A 140 -2.69 -16.50 15.59
N LEU A 141 -3.49 -16.30 14.53
CA LEU A 141 -3.21 -15.32 13.47
C LEU A 141 -3.20 -13.89 13.97
N MET A 142 -4.02 -13.53 14.95
CA MET A 142 -4.07 -12.17 15.52
C MET A 142 -2.82 -11.84 16.34
N LEU A 143 -2.29 -12.78 17.11
CA LEU A 143 -1.27 -12.53 18.15
C LEU A 143 -0.02 -11.76 17.68
N PRO A 144 0.50 -11.95 16.44
CA PRO A 144 1.62 -11.15 15.95
C PRO A 144 1.28 -9.68 15.71
N PHE A 145 0.03 -9.35 15.43
CA PHE A 145 -0.39 -8.03 14.95
C PHE A 145 -1.12 -7.19 16.00
N VAL A 146 -1.37 -7.72 17.19
CA VAL A 146 -2.13 -7.03 18.24
C VAL A 146 -1.44 -7.08 19.60
N VAL A 147 -1.67 -6.05 20.41
CA VAL A 147 -1.22 -5.96 21.81
C VAL A 147 -2.35 -5.45 22.69
N VAL A 148 -2.27 -5.75 23.98
CA VAL A 148 -3.11 -5.15 25.01
C VAL A 148 -2.23 -4.22 25.83
N ALA A 149 -2.50 -2.93 25.75
CA ALA A 149 -1.78 -1.90 26.50
C ALA A 149 -2.74 -0.79 26.95
N GLU A 150 -2.34 -0.02 27.96
CA GLU A 150 -3.11 1.14 28.41
C GLU A 150 -3.33 2.14 27.27
N LYS A 151 -4.50 2.77 27.26
CA LYS A 151 -4.81 3.85 26.33
C LYS A 151 -3.89 5.03 26.60
N GLN A 152 -2.89 5.21 25.76
CA GLN A 152 -2.16 6.47 25.74
C GLN A 152 -3.10 7.56 25.24
N ALA A 153 -3.38 8.54 26.08
CA ALA A 153 -4.16 9.70 25.70
C ALA A 153 -3.45 10.40 24.53
N VAL A 154 -4.00 10.30 23.32
CA VAL A 154 -3.52 11.09 22.19
C VAL A 154 -3.96 12.52 22.46
N PRO A 155 -3.06 13.45 22.83
CA PRO A 155 -3.48 14.80 23.17
C PRO A 155 -4.16 15.43 21.95
N ARG A 156 -5.31 16.09 22.15
CA ARG A 156 -5.93 16.98 21.15
C ARG A 156 -4.96 18.13 20.88
N ARG A 157 -3.99 17.93 19.99
CA ARG A 157 -3.01 18.94 19.59
C ARG A 157 -3.44 19.60 18.28
N ASN A 158 -3.02 20.85 18.11
CA ASN A 158 -3.22 21.63 16.89
C ASN A 158 -2.78 20.88 15.64
N VAL A 159 -3.48 21.12 14.52
CA VAL A 159 -3.17 20.57 13.18
C VAL A 159 -1.71 20.85 12.77
N LEU A 160 -1.13 21.96 13.25
CA LEU A 160 0.28 22.32 13.00
C LEU A 160 1.30 21.43 13.72
N SER A 161 0.90 20.72 14.78
CA SER A 161 1.78 19.78 15.47
C SER A 161 2.08 18.54 14.61
N VAL A 162 1.44 18.37 13.47
CA VAL A 162 1.57 17.21 12.59
C VAL A 162 3.00 16.98 12.10
N PHE A 163 3.85 18.01 12.05
CA PHE A 163 5.24 17.92 11.59
C PHE A 163 6.25 17.51 12.68
N ASP A 164 5.87 17.54 13.96
CA ASP A 164 6.76 17.20 15.07
C ASP A 164 6.66 15.71 15.46
N GLY A 165 7.78 15.01 15.56
CA GLY A 165 7.84 13.61 16.01
C GLY A 165 7.18 12.56 15.10
N GLY A 166 7.05 12.82 13.80
CA GLY A 166 6.60 11.82 12.82
C GLY A 166 7.73 10.92 12.30
N ARG A 167 7.37 9.77 11.74
CA ARG A 167 8.29 8.78 11.16
C ARG A 167 8.56 9.15 9.69
N ASN A 168 9.84 9.25 9.34
CA ASN A 168 10.30 9.41 7.97
C ASN A 168 10.80 8.06 7.47
N GLU A 169 10.36 7.65 6.29
CA GLU A 169 10.76 6.41 5.62
C GLU A 169 11.20 6.76 4.20
N LEU A 170 12.39 6.27 3.82
CA LEU A 170 12.88 6.33 2.45
C LEU A 170 13.16 4.91 1.99
N TRP A 171 12.45 4.50 0.95
CA TRP A 171 12.59 3.21 0.29
C TRP A 171 13.20 3.45 -1.09
N MET A 172 14.29 2.74 -1.39
CA MET A 172 14.93 2.75 -2.69
C MET A 172 15.18 1.31 -3.11
N ARG A 173 14.82 0.97 -4.34
CA ARG A 173 14.98 -0.37 -4.90
C ARG A 173 15.56 -0.23 -6.30
N TYR A 174 16.62 -0.99 -6.54
CA TYR A 174 17.25 -1.15 -7.85
C TYR A 174 17.16 -2.63 -8.24
N GLN A 175 16.68 -2.89 -9.45
CA GLN A 175 16.58 -4.24 -9.99
C GLN A 175 17.07 -4.26 -11.43
N ARG A 176 17.83 -5.29 -11.79
CA ARG A 176 18.29 -5.53 -13.16
C ARG A 176 18.27 -7.02 -13.44
N GLN A 177 17.74 -7.40 -14.59
CA GLN A 177 17.91 -8.75 -15.11
C GLN A 177 19.21 -8.83 -15.92
N PHE A 178 20.04 -9.83 -15.61
CA PHE A 178 21.34 -10.02 -16.29
C PHE A 178 21.21 -10.73 -17.64
N GLN A 179 20.10 -11.44 -17.87
CA GLN A 179 19.84 -12.05 -19.16
C GLN A 179 19.33 -11.00 -20.14
N ASP A 180 19.91 -10.98 -21.33
CA ASP A 180 19.45 -10.10 -22.40
C ASP A 180 18.04 -10.48 -22.83
N GLN A 181 17.09 -9.57 -22.59
CA GLN A 181 15.71 -9.75 -23.05
C GLN A 181 15.61 -9.34 -24.52
N ARG A 182 14.73 -10.01 -25.27
CA ARG A 182 14.55 -9.77 -26.72
C ARG A 182 14.31 -8.29 -27.06
N GLY A 183 13.61 -7.54 -26.21
CA GLY A 183 13.32 -6.11 -26.46
C GLY A 183 14.54 -5.17 -26.38
N PHE A 184 15.66 -5.62 -25.80
CA PHE A 184 16.93 -4.88 -25.79
C PHE A 184 17.87 -5.30 -26.92
N LEU A 185 17.54 -6.38 -27.65
CA LEU A 185 18.32 -6.84 -28.79
C LEU A 185 17.86 -6.11 -30.04
N GLN A 186 18.79 -5.95 -30.98
CA GLN A 186 18.51 -5.36 -32.28
C GLN A 186 17.70 -6.37 -33.12
N ASN A 187 16.58 -5.91 -33.68
CA ASN A 187 15.77 -6.70 -34.60
C ASN A 187 16.48 -6.88 -35.96
N GLU A 188 15.94 -7.74 -36.83
CA GLU A 188 16.44 -7.96 -38.20
C GLU A 188 16.54 -6.65 -39.02
N ASP A 189 15.69 -5.66 -38.70
CA ASP A 189 15.66 -4.32 -39.30
C ASP A 189 16.69 -3.33 -38.74
N GLY A 190 17.50 -3.74 -37.75
CA GLY A 190 18.51 -2.86 -37.15
C GLY A 190 17.98 -1.93 -36.04
N GLU A 191 16.72 -2.05 -35.65
CA GLU A 191 16.11 -1.22 -34.60
C GLU A 191 16.07 -1.96 -33.26
N THR A 192 16.33 -1.23 -32.17
CA THR A 192 16.12 -1.72 -30.81
C THR A 192 14.73 -1.28 -30.34
N PRO A 193 13.81 -2.21 -30.03
CA PRO A 193 12.45 -1.87 -29.62
C PRO A 193 12.39 -0.98 -28.37
N PHE A 194 13.17 -1.31 -27.34
CA PHE A 194 13.20 -0.56 -26.09
C PHE A 194 14.19 0.60 -26.16
N LYS A 195 13.71 1.80 -25.82
CA LYS A 195 14.51 3.03 -25.87
C LYS A 195 15.45 3.21 -24.68
N GLY A 196 15.08 2.66 -23.53
CA GLY A 196 15.80 2.81 -22.27
C GLY A 196 16.66 1.62 -21.85
N THR A 197 17.17 1.68 -20.62
CA THR A 197 18.00 0.60 -20.04
C THR A 197 17.16 -0.46 -19.33
N ALA A 198 17.73 -1.66 -19.17
CA ALA A 198 17.14 -2.78 -18.42
C ALA A 198 17.10 -2.58 -16.88
N ASP A 199 17.39 -1.36 -16.40
CA ASP A 199 17.38 -1.01 -14.99
C ASP A 199 15.97 -0.59 -14.57
N ARG A 200 15.43 -1.27 -13.55
CA ARG A 200 14.20 -0.84 -12.85
C ARG A 200 14.59 -0.10 -11.58
N LEU A 201 14.01 1.09 -11.39
CA LEU A 201 14.27 1.95 -10.25
C LEU A 201 12.94 2.29 -9.58
N TYR A 202 12.87 2.09 -8.27
CA TYR A 202 11.73 2.47 -7.46
C TYR A 202 12.20 3.29 -6.26
N MET A 203 11.59 4.45 -6.05
CA MET A 203 11.85 5.31 -4.92
C MET A 203 10.53 5.70 -4.25
N ARG A 204 10.46 5.59 -2.93
CA ARG A 204 9.32 6.08 -2.16
C ARG A 204 9.79 6.76 -0.90
N TYR A 205 9.42 8.03 -0.76
CA TYR A 205 9.53 8.75 0.49
C TYR A 205 8.16 8.83 1.16
N ARG A 206 8.11 8.58 2.47
CA ARG A 206 6.88 8.64 3.24
C ARG A 206 7.12 9.23 4.61
N TYR A 207 6.28 10.19 4.97
CA TYR A 207 6.15 10.71 6.32
C TYR A 207 4.82 10.27 6.93
N THR A 208 4.86 9.67 8.11
CA THR A 208 3.64 9.29 8.84
C THR A 208 3.66 9.79 10.28
N LYS A 209 2.49 10.18 10.77
CA LYS A 209 2.31 10.49 12.19
C LYS A 209 1.11 9.73 12.73
N GLY A 210 1.41 8.57 13.32
CA GLY A 210 0.39 7.61 13.74
C GLY A 210 -0.53 7.24 12.58
N SER A 211 -1.83 7.08 12.85
CA SER A 211 -2.87 6.83 11.84
C SER A 211 -3.58 8.11 11.36
N ARG A 212 -3.15 9.29 11.82
CA ARG A 212 -3.83 10.57 11.56
C ARG A 212 -3.27 11.37 10.39
N PHE A 213 -2.00 11.20 10.05
CA PHE A 213 -1.40 11.94 8.94
C PHE A 213 -0.42 11.07 8.15
N SER A 214 -0.48 11.21 6.83
CA SER A 214 0.40 10.56 5.88
C SER A 214 0.72 11.52 4.74
N LEU A 215 2.00 11.67 4.43
CA LEU A 215 2.50 12.37 3.26
C LEU A 215 3.45 11.42 2.55
N GLY A 216 3.42 11.38 1.23
CA GLY A 216 4.36 10.55 0.49
C GLY A 216 4.52 10.96 -0.95
N VAL A 217 5.66 10.57 -1.50
CA VAL A 217 6.01 10.72 -2.90
C VAL A 217 6.65 9.41 -3.34
N THR A 218 6.16 8.86 -4.44
CA THR A 218 6.66 7.64 -5.09
C THR A 218 7.08 7.99 -6.50
N GLY A 219 8.20 7.41 -6.96
CA GLY A 219 8.64 7.45 -8.35
C GLY A 219 9.06 6.06 -8.80
N GLU A 220 8.67 5.69 -10.01
CA GLU A 220 9.03 4.42 -10.63
C GLU A 220 9.53 4.63 -12.07
N LYS A 221 10.54 3.84 -12.43
CA LYS A 221 11.05 3.68 -13.78
C LYS A 221 11.12 2.19 -14.04
N ASP A 222 10.42 1.73 -15.06
CA ASP A 222 10.45 0.35 -15.48
C ASP A 222 11.62 0.04 -16.43
N ALA A 223 11.87 -1.26 -16.59
CA ALA A 223 12.92 -1.74 -17.48
C ALA A 223 12.53 -1.47 -18.94
N GLY A 224 13.43 -0.84 -19.70
CA GLY A 224 13.21 -0.46 -21.10
C GLY A 224 12.73 0.97 -21.29
N GLU A 225 12.36 1.66 -20.22
CA GLU A 225 11.95 3.08 -20.28
C GLU A 225 13.14 4.02 -20.18
N GLU A 226 13.04 5.16 -20.86
CA GLU A 226 14.03 6.23 -20.79
C GLU A 226 14.04 6.89 -19.40
N PHE A 227 15.18 7.48 -19.02
CA PHE A 227 15.36 8.12 -17.71
C PHE A 227 16.31 9.30 -17.83
N PHE A 228 15.79 10.50 -17.52
CA PHE A 228 16.46 11.78 -17.80
C PHE A 228 16.80 12.01 -19.28
N THR A 229 16.17 11.28 -20.21
CA THR A 229 16.38 11.37 -21.65
C THR A 229 15.06 11.18 -22.41
N GLY A 230 15.03 11.62 -23.68
CA GLY A 230 13.94 11.37 -24.63
C GLY A 230 12.54 11.63 -24.09
N SER A 231 11.71 10.59 -23.97
CA SER A 231 10.33 10.65 -23.48
C SER A 231 10.21 11.08 -22.01
N ASN A 232 11.23 10.82 -21.19
CA ASN A 232 11.25 11.07 -19.74
C ASN A 232 12.42 12.00 -19.32
N PRO A 233 12.44 13.27 -19.76
CA PRO A 233 13.55 14.19 -19.47
C PRO A 233 13.65 14.60 -17.99
N ASN A 234 12.55 14.48 -17.24
CA ASN A 234 12.46 14.94 -15.84
C ASN A 234 12.78 13.86 -14.80
N GLY A 235 13.15 12.65 -15.22
CA GLY A 235 13.52 11.55 -14.32
C GLY A 235 12.65 10.33 -14.52
N PHE A 236 11.88 9.97 -13.49
CA PHE A 236 11.02 8.79 -13.48
C PHE A 236 9.89 8.90 -14.51
N ASP A 237 9.45 7.75 -15.00
CA ASP A 237 8.32 7.65 -15.91
C ASP A 237 7.00 7.99 -15.20
N PHE A 238 6.89 7.50 -13.97
CA PHE A 238 5.75 7.69 -13.10
C PHE A 238 6.09 8.39 -11.80
N TYR A 239 5.18 9.26 -11.38
CA TYR A 239 5.21 9.93 -10.08
C TYR A 239 3.84 9.87 -9.43
N SER A 240 3.80 9.45 -8.16
CA SER A 240 2.63 9.54 -7.30
C SER A 240 2.93 10.37 -6.06
N GLY A 241 1.97 11.19 -5.64
CA GLY A 241 2.12 12.05 -4.46
C GLY A 241 0.81 12.23 -3.71
N HIS A 242 0.85 12.10 -2.39
CA HIS A 242 -0.35 12.22 -1.55
C HIS A 242 -0.10 13.00 -0.28
N VAL A 243 -1.16 13.67 0.19
CA VAL A 243 -1.30 14.19 1.55
C VAL A 243 -2.65 13.73 2.08
N PHE A 244 -2.62 13.06 3.22
CA PHE A 244 -3.81 12.48 3.84
C PHE A 244 -3.87 12.83 5.31
N TYR A 245 -5.04 13.26 5.74
CA TYR A 245 -5.33 13.62 7.12
C TYR A 245 -6.62 12.95 7.61
N LYS A 246 -6.57 12.38 8.81
CA LYS A 246 -7.69 11.72 9.49
C LYS A 246 -7.86 12.31 10.89
N ASN A 247 -9.12 12.55 11.25
CA ASN A 247 -9.52 13.14 12.52
C ASN A 247 -10.88 12.58 12.98
N ASP A 248 -11.20 12.76 14.26
CA ASP A 248 -12.45 12.30 14.88
C ASP A 248 -13.48 13.44 15.02
N GLY A 249 -13.24 14.59 14.38
CA GLY A 249 -14.12 15.77 14.40
C GLY A 249 -15.17 15.76 13.29
N PHE A 250 -15.75 16.93 13.01
CA PHE A 250 -16.72 17.10 11.91
C PHE A 250 -16.09 16.82 10.54
N ILE A 251 -14.86 17.29 10.30
CA ILE A 251 -14.05 16.86 9.16
C ILE A 251 -13.29 15.61 9.60
N LYS A 252 -13.65 14.47 9.02
CA LYS A 252 -13.13 13.15 9.42
C LYS A 252 -11.93 12.73 8.59
N ARG A 253 -11.97 12.97 7.27
CA ARG A 253 -10.89 12.57 6.35
C ARG A 253 -10.70 13.63 5.28
N VAL A 254 -9.45 13.92 4.94
CA VAL A 254 -9.06 14.78 3.81
C VAL A 254 -7.96 14.05 3.05
N ALA A 255 -8.13 13.92 1.73
CA ALA A 255 -7.15 13.36 0.82
C ALA A 255 -6.87 14.38 -0.28
N LEU A 256 -5.60 14.66 -0.54
CA LEU A 256 -5.12 15.56 -1.60
C LEU A 256 -4.00 14.88 -2.38
N GLY A 257 -3.95 15.09 -3.68
CA GLY A 257 -3.07 14.36 -4.59
C GLY A 257 -3.67 13.01 -4.95
N ASP A 258 -2.92 11.94 -4.74
CA ASP A 258 -3.30 10.60 -5.16
C ASP A 258 -3.96 9.81 -4.02
N TYR A 259 -5.17 9.31 -4.27
CA TYR A 259 -6.01 8.67 -3.27
C TYR A 259 -6.89 7.57 -3.84
N HIS A 260 -7.47 6.79 -2.94
CA HIS A 260 -8.44 5.74 -3.21
C HIS A 260 -9.78 6.07 -2.53
N ALA A 261 -10.84 5.99 -3.30
CA ALA A 261 -12.24 5.99 -2.92
C ALA A 261 -12.81 4.56 -3.02
N LYS A 262 -13.16 3.97 -1.86
CA LYS A 262 -13.73 2.62 -1.74
C LYS A 262 -15.12 2.69 -1.10
N PHE A 263 -16.15 2.78 -1.93
CA PHE A 263 -17.54 2.94 -1.48
C PHE A 263 -18.46 1.84 -2.03
N GLY A 264 -19.64 1.67 -1.42
CA GLY A 264 -20.72 0.84 -1.96
C GLY A 264 -20.36 -0.60 -2.33
N GLN A 265 -19.41 -1.22 -1.62
CA GLN A 265 -18.86 -2.56 -1.94
C GLN A 265 -18.27 -2.68 -3.36
N GLY A 266 -18.00 -1.56 -4.03
CA GLY A 266 -17.53 -1.51 -5.42
C GLY A 266 -18.60 -1.70 -6.48
N LEU A 267 -19.89 -1.46 -6.15
CA LEU A 267 -20.98 -1.49 -7.14
C LEU A 267 -20.85 -0.39 -8.22
N VAL A 268 -20.31 0.76 -7.84
CA VAL A 268 -20.13 1.92 -8.75
C VAL A 268 -18.71 2.43 -8.75
N THR A 269 -18.09 2.53 -7.57
CA THR A 269 -16.74 3.08 -7.45
C THR A 269 -15.91 2.28 -6.47
N TRP A 270 -14.75 1.87 -6.96
CA TRP A 270 -13.75 1.19 -6.19
C TRP A 270 -12.40 1.46 -6.84
N SER A 271 -11.54 2.20 -6.14
CA SER A 271 -10.16 2.43 -6.57
C SER A 271 -9.21 1.60 -5.72
N GLY A 272 -8.27 0.98 -6.41
CA GLY A 272 -7.32 0.04 -5.86
C GLY A 272 -7.86 -1.39 -5.78
N TYR A 273 -7.02 -2.26 -5.24
CA TYR A 273 -7.24 -3.69 -5.29
C TYR A 273 -8.56 -4.13 -4.60
N ALA A 274 -9.28 -5.06 -5.24
CA ALA A 274 -10.50 -5.69 -4.74
C ALA A 274 -10.42 -7.22 -4.91
N PHE A 275 -10.35 -7.98 -3.81
CA PHE A 275 -10.36 -9.45 -3.89
C PHE A 275 -11.72 -9.93 -4.43
N GLY A 276 -11.65 -10.92 -5.33
CA GLY A 276 -12.82 -11.60 -5.88
C GLY A 276 -13.46 -12.55 -4.87
N LYS A 277 -14.41 -13.36 -5.34
CA LYS A 277 -14.92 -14.48 -4.54
C LYS A 277 -13.88 -15.60 -4.59
N SER A 278 -13.24 -15.89 -3.48
CA SER A 278 -12.37 -17.06 -3.34
C SER A 278 -13.07 -18.19 -2.57
N ALA A 279 -12.40 -19.32 -2.38
CA ALA A 279 -12.86 -20.39 -1.51
C ALA A 279 -13.07 -19.94 -0.05
N ASP A 280 -12.50 -18.79 0.33
CA ASP A 280 -12.71 -18.16 1.62
C ASP A 280 -14.02 -17.33 1.61
N ILE A 281 -15.07 -17.92 2.21
CA ILE A 281 -16.42 -17.35 2.32
C ILE A 281 -16.41 -15.95 2.99
N ASN A 282 -15.36 -15.62 3.75
CA ASN A 282 -15.21 -14.33 4.43
C ASN A 282 -15.04 -13.13 3.47
N THR A 283 -14.74 -13.35 2.19
CA THR A 283 -14.55 -12.29 1.16
C THR A 283 -15.85 -11.83 0.49
N ALA A 284 -17.00 -12.47 0.77
CA ALA A 284 -18.26 -12.18 0.08
C ALA A 284 -18.76 -10.74 0.26
N LYS A 285 -18.46 -10.09 1.39
CA LYS A 285 -18.73 -8.66 1.63
C LYS A 285 -17.43 -7.88 1.54
N ARG A 286 -17.35 -6.91 0.63
CA ARG A 286 -16.21 -5.99 0.54
C ARG A 286 -16.33 -4.89 1.60
N PRO A 287 -15.48 -4.87 2.64
CA PRO A 287 -15.59 -3.86 3.68
C PRO A 287 -15.13 -2.50 3.15
N THR A 288 -15.94 -1.46 3.35
CA THR A 288 -15.66 -0.10 2.86
C THR A 288 -14.85 0.68 3.89
N VAL A 289 -13.63 1.07 3.54
CA VAL A 289 -12.75 1.93 4.35
C VAL A 289 -12.96 3.42 4.02
N GLY A 290 -13.69 3.72 2.94
CA GLY A 290 -13.94 5.08 2.47
C GLY A 290 -12.74 5.65 1.72
N LEU A 291 -12.19 6.76 2.21
CA LEU A 291 -11.00 7.41 1.64
C LEU A 291 -9.70 6.86 2.23
N LYS A 292 -8.72 6.59 1.36
CA LYS A 292 -7.37 6.16 1.73
C LYS A 292 -6.34 6.85 0.83
N ALA A 293 -5.14 7.12 1.34
CA ALA A 293 -4.01 7.58 0.50
C ALA A 293 -3.57 6.49 -0.50
N ASN A 294 -3.14 6.88 -1.70
CA ASN A 294 -2.38 5.99 -2.55
C ASN A 294 -0.94 5.90 -2.04
N THR A 295 -0.40 4.68 -1.90
CA THR A 295 1.00 4.46 -1.49
C THR A 295 1.70 3.44 -2.40
N SER A 296 1.01 3.03 -3.46
CA SER A 296 1.49 2.09 -4.48
C SER A 296 2.19 2.85 -5.61
N ALA A 297 2.90 2.12 -6.47
CA ALA A 297 3.33 2.64 -7.76
C ALA A 297 2.40 2.24 -8.93
N ASP A 298 1.30 1.54 -8.65
CA ASP A 298 0.23 1.30 -9.62
C ASP A 298 -0.29 2.64 -10.20
N GLU A 299 -0.21 2.75 -11.53
CA GLU A 299 -0.50 3.97 -12.29
C GLU A 299 -1.99 4.12 -12.63
N ASN A 300 -2.74 3.02 -12.55
CA ASN A 300 -4.03 2.90 -13.23
C ASN A 300 -5.22 3.02 -12.27
N LEU A 301 -5.14 2.46 -11.06
CA LEU A 301 -6.33 2.32 -10.22
C LEU A 301 -6.61 3.49 -9.27
N PHE A 302 -5.66 4.41 -9.06
CA PHE A 302 -5.83 5.53 -8.13
C PHE A 302 -6.57 6.73 -8.76
N LEU A 303 -7.07 7.62 -7.90
CA LEU A 303 -7.66 8.91 -8.26
C LEU A 303 -6.69 10.05 -7.94
N ARG A 304 -6.60 11.07 -8.79
CA ARG A 304 -5.72 12.24 -8.63
C ARG A 304 -6.54 13.51 -8.48
N GLY A 305 -6.50 14.14 -7.31
CA GLY A 305 -7.24 15.37 -7.05
C GLY A 305 -7.46 15.60 -5.55
N GLY A 306 -8.73 15.69 -5.15
CA GLY A 306 -9.09 15.98 -3.77
C GLY A 306 -10.38 15.31 -3.33
N ALA A 307 -10.39 14.84 -2.09
CA ALA A 307 -11.57 14.25 -1.47
C ALA A 307 -11.67 14.63 0.01
N VAL A 308 -12.90 14.76 0.50
CA VAL A 308 -13.18 15.08 1.90
C VAL A 308 -14.37 14.29 2.42
N THR A 309 -14.22 13.72 3.61
CA THR A 309 -15.31 13.12 4.38
C THR A 309 -15.62 14.01 5.58
N PHE A 310 -16.89 14.40 5.72
CA PHE A 310 -17.37 15.20 6.83
C PHE A 310 -18.75 14.75 7.31
N GLY A 311 -19.08 15.07 8.56
CA GLY A 311 -20.37 14.79 9.17
C GLY A 311 -20.27 14.45 10.65
N PRO A 312 -21.42 14.36 11.35
CA PRO A 312 -21.47 13.94 12.75
C PRO A 312 -21.14 12.44 12.89
N GLU A 313 -21.00 11.94 14.12
CA GLU A 313 -20.55 10.57 14.42
C GLU A 313 -21.27 9.46 13.62
N LYS A 314 -22.58 9.59 13.40
CA LYS A 314 -23.43 8.57 12.74
C LYS A 314 -23.70 8.83 11.24
N LEU A 315 -23.17 9.90 10.67
CA LEU A 315 -23.37 10.27 9.27
C LEU A 315 -22.03 10.68 8.66
N ASP A 316 -21.65 9.98 7.60
CA ASP A 316 -20.49 10.29 6.77
C ASP A 316 -20.97 10.76 5.41
N VAL A 317 -20.65 12.00 5.06
CA VAL A 317 -20.79 12.52 3.70
C VAL A 317 -19.40 12.66 3.12
N THR A 318 -19.15 11.99 2.01
CA THR A 318 -17.89 12.08 1.28
C THR A 318 -18.14 12.67 -0.09
N VAL A 319 -17.34 13.65 -0.47
CA VAL A 319 -17.29 14.19 -1.84
C VAL A 319 -15.87 14.09 -2.36
N PHE A 320 -15.74 13.81 -3.65
CA PHE A 320 -14.43 13.65 -4.27
C PHE A 320 -14.43 14.13 -5.73
N TYR A 321 -13.28 14.63 -6.15
CA TYR A 321 -13.01 15.02 -7.52
C TYR A 321 -11.62 14.51 -7.92
N SER A 322 -11.56 13.88 -9.08
CA SER A 322 -10.35 13.37 -9.69
C SER A 322 -10.23 13.86 -11.13
N ARG A 323 -9.04 14.25 -11.52
CA ARG A 323 -8.66 14.50 -12.91
C ARG A 323 -7.26 13.97 -13.12
N LYS A 324 -7.13 12.95 -13.96
CA LYS A 324 -5.84 12.36 -14.33
C LYS A 324 -5.77 12.12 -15.83
N LYS A 325 -4.56 11.93 -16.32
CA LYS A 325 -4.32 11.36 -17.62
C LYS A 325 -4.20 9.85 -17.49
N ILE A 326 -4.64 9.13 -18.51
CA ILE A 326 -4.54 7.68 -18.62
C ILE A 326 -4.03 7.34 -20.01
N ASP A 327 -3.40 6.18 -20.10
CA ASP A 327 -2.89 5.66 -21.36
C ASP A 327 -4.05 5.16 -22.21
N GLY A 328 -4.04 5.53 -23.48
CA GLY A 328 -5.13 5.21 -24.38
C GLY A 328 -4.65 5.18 -25.81
N ASN A 329 -5.11 4.17 -26.55
CA ASN A 329 -4.78 4.06 -27.96
C ASN A 329 -5.53 5.15 -28.75
N LEU A 330 -4.76 6.11 -29.26
CA LEU A 330 -5.29 7.26 -29.98
C LEU A 330 -5.55 6.90 -31.44
N ALA A 331 -6.72 7.27 -31.95
CA ALA A 331 -7.08 7.12 -33.34
C ALA A 331 -7.59 8.45 -33.90
N GLU A 332 -7.24 8.74 -35.14
CA GLU A 332 -7.77 9.88 -35.88
C GLU A 332 -8.94 9.40 -36.73
N SER A 333 -10.09 10.06 -36.60
CA SER A 333 -11.24 9.85 -37.47
C SER A 333 -11.63 11.17 -38.14
N THR A 334 -12.00 11.10 -39.42
CA THR A 334 -12.42 12.27 -40.18
C THR A 334 -13.94 12.30 -40.22
N ASP A 335 -14.55 13.37 -39.71
CA ASP A 335 -16.01 13.54 -39.80
C ASP A 335 -16.44 13.86 -41.24
N SER A 336 -17.74 13.72 -41.50
CA SER A 336 -18.47 14.15 -42.70
C SER A 336 -18.20 15.58 -43.18
N LEU A 337 -17.62 16.44 -42.33
CA LEU A 337 -17.17 17.79 -42.66
C LEU A 337 -15.66 17.91 -42.97
N ASN A 338 -14.94 16.79 -43.11
CA ASN A 338 -13.48 16.72 -43.26
C ASN A 338 -12.70 17.42 -42.13
N LEU A 339 -13.22 17.34 -40.91
CA LEU A 339 -12.51 17.76 -39.71
C LEU A 339 -11.91 16.53 -39.06
N ASP A 340 -10.62 16.60 -38.75
CA ASP A 340 -9.92 15.56 -38.00
C ASP A 340 -10.37 15.63 -36.54
N ILE A 341 -10.98 14.54 -36.08
CA ILE A 341 -11.41 14.33 -34.71
C ILE A 341 -10.49 13.29 -34.10
N GLN A 342 -9.92 13.63 -32.96
CA GLN A 342 -9.14 12.69 -32.17
C GLN A 342 -10.09 11.88 -31.26
N GLU A 343 -9.99 10.56 -31.36
CA GLU A 343 -10.77 9.59 -30.58
C GLU A 343 -9.80 8.60 -29.94
N PHE A 344 -10.31 7.80 -28.99
CA PHE A 344 -9.53 6.70 -28.42
C PHE A 344 -10.30 5.38 -28.49
N THR A 345 -9.59 4.30 -28.77
CA THR A 345 -10.19 2.99 -29.05
C THR A 345 -10.18 2.06 -27.84
N SER A 346 -9.17 2.18 -26.98
CA SER A 346 -9.01 1.36 -25.79
C SER A 346 -8.22 2.10 -24.71
N ILE A 347 -8.48 1.76 -23.45
CA ILE A 347 -7.69 2.18 -22.28
C ILE A 347 -6.63 1.10 -22.04
N GLN A 348 -5.39 1.52 -21.83
CA GLN A 348 -4.28 0.64 -21.51
C GLN A 348 -3.99 0.70 -20.01
N ASN A 349 -3.84 -0.46 -19.36
CA ASN A 349 -3.56 -0.57 -17.92
C ASN A 349 -2.23 -1.27 -17.64
N THR A 350 -1.32 -1.30 -18.61
CA THR A 350 -0.03 -1.98 -18.49
C THR A 350 1.00 -1.13 -17.75
N GLY A 351 0.92 0.20 -17.85
CA GLY A 351 1.86 1.13 -17.21
C GLY A 351 3.31 0.96 -17.69
N VAL A 352 3.52 0.67 -18.98
CA VAL A 352 4.86 0.46 -19.55
C VAL A 352 5.05 1.33 -20.78
N HIS A 353 6.18 2.05 -20.84
CA HIS A 353 6.45 3.06 -21.85
C HIS A 353 7.85 2.92 -22.46
N ARG A 354 8.09 1.81 -23.17
CA ARG A 354 9.42 1.38 -23.62
C ARG A 354 9.64 1.55 -25.12
N THR A 355 8.56 1.45 -25.90
CA THR A 355 8.56 1.56 -27.37
C THR A 355 7.92 2.87 -27.85
N ASP A 356 8.15 3.27 -29.10
CA ASP A 356 7.58 4.51 -29.65
C ASP A 356 6.04 4.54 -29.61
N ASN A 357 5.38 3.40 -29.83
CA ASN A 357 3.92 3.31 -29.75
C ASN A 357 3.41 3.42 -28.31
N GLU A 358 4.06 2.74 -27.37
CA GLU A 358 3.72 2.84 -25.94
C GLU A 358 3.91 4.29 -25.44
N ILE A 359 4.98 4.97 -25.88
CA ILE A 359 5.24 6.37 -25.55
C ILE A 359 4.20 7.32 -26.18
N ALA A 360 3.71 7.01 -27.39
CA ALA A 360 2.69 7.83 -28.05
C ALA A 360 1.30 7.70 -27.42
N ASP A 361 0.96 6.52 -26.91
CA ASP A 361 -0.31 6.25 -26.22
C ASP A 361 -0.30 6.74 -24.76
N LYS A 362 0.89 6.96 -24.18
CA LYS A 362 1.08 7.43 -22.80
C LYS A 362 0.35 8.75 -22.55
N ASP A 363 -0.40 8.81 -21.45
CA ASP A 363 -1.05 10.05 -20.99
C ASP A 363 -1.99 10.68 -22.05
N GLY A 364 -2.47 9.89 -23.00
CA GLY A 364 -3.20 10.34 -24.18
C GLY A 364 -4.65 10.79 -23.94
N VAL A 365 -5.28 10.32 -22.86
CA VAL A 365 -6.69 10.60 -22.54
C VAL A 365 -6.83 11.23 -21.16
N ILE A 366 -7.63 12.28 -21.01
CA ILE A 366 -7.96 12.86 -19.71
C ILE A 366 -9.24 12.23 -19.17
N GLU A 367 -9.13 11.62 -18.00
CA GLU A 367 -10.23 11.04 -17.24
C GLU A 367 -10.58 11.94 -16.04
N GLU A 368 -11.86 12.32 -15.96
CA GLU A 368 -12.43 13.07 -14.85
C GLU A 368 -13.49 12.25 -14.11
N HIS A 369 -13.39 12.20 -12.77
CA HIS A 369 -14.43 11.63 -11.91
C HIS A 369 -14.90 12.66 -10.90
N ILE A 370 -16.21 12.82 -10.78
CA ILE A 370 -16.84 13.57 -9.70
C ILE A 370 -17.86 12.68 -9.00
N GLY A 371 -17.82 12.61 -7.68
CA GLY A 371 -18.70 11.71 -6.95
C GLY A 371 -18.98 12.11 -5.52
N ALA A 372 -20.04 11.51 -4.99
CA ALA A 372 -20.45 11.66 -3.62
C ALA A 372 -20.92 10.30 -3.05
N ASN A 373 -20.60 10.08 -1.78
CA ASN A 373 -21.10 8.97 -0.97
C ASN A 373 -21.75 9.55 0.30
N VAL A 374 -22.91 9.01 0.66
CA VAL A 374 -23.55 9.27 1.95
C VAL A 374 -23.73 7.93 2.66
N THR A 375 -23.14 7.80 3.84
CA THR A 375 -23.24 6.60 4.67
C THR A 375 -23.79 6.97 6.05
N THR A 376 -24.80 6.27 6.53
CA THR A 376 -25.40 6.49 7.85
C THR A 376 -25.52 5.21 8.64
N ILE A 377 -25.39 5.32 9.96
CA ILE A 377 -25.55 4.21 10.91
C ILE A 377 -26.79 4.45 11.77
N LEU A 378 -27.83 3.65 11.58
CA LEU A 378 -29.10 3.73 12.29
C LEU A 378 -29.46 2.39 12.94
N ARG A 379 -29.43 2.33 14.28
CA ARG A 379 -29.86 1.14 15.06
C ARG A 379 -29.23 -0.18 14.57
N GLY A 380 -27.93 -0.16 14.26
CA GLY A 380 -27.19 -1.34 13.77
C GLY A 380 -27.31 -1.61 12.27
N TRP A 381 -28.07 -0.78 11.53
CA TRP A 381 -28.03 -0.76 10.07
C TRP A 381 -27.01 0.25 9.58
N LYS A 382 -26.14 -0.16 8.68
CA LYS A 382 -25.30 0.71 7.85
C LYS A 382 -25.97 0.85 6.49
N LEU A 383 -26.35 2.06 6.11
CA LEU A 383 -26.97 2.36 4.83
C LEU A 383 -26.05 3.30 4.05
N GLY A 384 -25.80 3.01 2.78
CA GLY A 384 -24.95 3.78 1.90
C GLY A 384 -25.66 4.11 0.58
N ALA A 385 -25.42 5.32 0.07
CA ALA A 385 -25.83 5.72 -1.27
C ALA A 385 -24.65 6.41 -1.96
N ASN A 386 -24.44 6.10 -3.25
CA ASN A 386 -23.32 6.60 -4.03
C ASN A 386 -23.80 7.13 -5.38
N VAL A 387 -23.16 8.20 -5.84
CA VAL A 387 -23.27 8.71 -7.19
C VAL A 387 -21.88 9.06 -7.70
N VAL A 388 -21.57 8.62 -8.91
CA VAL A 388 -20.31 8.96 -9.58
C VAL A 388 -20.61 9.30 -11.03
N ARG A 389 -20.01 10.38 -11.50
CA ARG A 389 -19.99 10.76 -12.91
C ARG A 389 -18.56 10.70 -13.42
N THR A 390 -18.35 9.94 -14.48
CA THR A 390 -17.09 9.80 -15.21
C THR A 390 -17.21 10.53 -16.53
N LYS A 391 -16.15 11.23 -16.92
CA LYS A 391 -16.07 11.94 -18.20
C LYS A 391 -14.68 11.81 -18.79
N TYR A 392 -14.62 11.52 -20.08
CA TYR A 392 -13.40 11.57 -20.89
C TYR A 392 -13.37 12.87 -21.71
N ASP A 393 -12.18 13.37 -21.98
CA ASP A 393 -11.99 14.50 -22.89
C ASP A 393 -12.20 14.13 -24.36
N LEU A 394 -11.76 12.93 -24.77
CA LEU A 394 -11.95 12.36 -26.09
C LEU A 394 -13.18 11.44 -26.18
N ASN A 395 -13.67 11.18 -27.40
CA ASN A 395 -14.74 10.20 -27.62
C ASN A 395 -14.16 8.78 -27.61
N LEU A 396 -14.86 7.89 -26.90
CA LEU A 396 -14.52 6.47 -26.87
C LEU A 396 -15.17 5.77 -28.06
N ASN A 397 -14.35 5.39 -29.04
CA ASN A 397 -14.77 4.67 -30.23
C ASN A 397 -14.11 3.29 -30.28
N ARG A 398 -14.72 2.33 -29.58
CA ARG A 398 -14.16 0.98 -29.41
C ARG A 398 -14.26 0.19 -30.70
N ASN A 399 -13.25 -0.63 -30.95
CA ASN A 399 -13.36 -1.69 -31.95
C ASN A 399 -14.29 -2.80 -31.40
N LEU A 400 -15.49 -2.90 -31.96
CA LEU A 400 -16.53 -3.80 -31.48
C LEU A 400 -16.19 -5.27 -31.79
N GLY A 401 -16.00 -6.06 -30.74
CA GLY A 401 -15.91 -7.52 -30.75
C GLY A 401 -17.06 -8.15 -29.96
N LEU A 402 -17.27 -9.45 -30.14
CA LEU A 402 -18.34 -10.19 -29.44
C LEU A 402 -18.27 -10.05 -27.90
N TYR A 403 -17.07 -9.90 -27.35
CA TYR A 403 -16.82 -9.83 -25.91
C TYR A 403 -17.06 -8.44 -25.31
N ASN A 404 -16.97 -7.36 -26.09
CA ASN A 404 -17.06 -5.98 -25.60
C ASN A 404 -18.32 -5.22 -26.06
N GLN A 405 -19.23 -5.88 -26.79
CA GLN A 405 -20.43 -5.26 -27.37
C GLN A 405 -21.39 -4.63 -26.35
N PHE A 406 -21.31 -5.04 -25.07
CA PHE A 406 -22.12 -4.48 -23.97
C PHE A 406 -21.30 -3.59 -23.04
N GLU A 407 -20.02 -3.37 -23.33
CA GLU A 407 -19.22 -2.44 -22.56
C GLU A 407 -19.62 -1.00 -22.85
N PHE A 408 -19.35 -0.15 -21.87
CA PHE A 408 -19.61 1.27 -21.98
C PHE A 408 -18.78 1.87 -23.13
N SER A 409 -19.46 2.56 -24.05
CA SER A 409 -18.85 3.16 -25.26
C SER A 409 -19.29 4.61 -25.47
N ALA A 410 -19.35 5.40 -24.39
CA ALA A 410 -19.66 6.81 -24.48
C ALA A 410 -18.58 7.67 -23.81
N ARG A 411 -18.65 8.98 -24.02
CA ARG A 411 -17.72 9.95 -23.43
C ARG A 411 -18.00 10.22 -21.94
N GLU A 412 -19.24 10.05 -21.50
CA GLU A 412 -19.66 10.32 -20.13
C GLU A 412 -20.62 9.27 -19.59
N ASN A 413 -20.48 8.94 -18.31
CA ASN A 413 -21.33 7.99 -17.60
C ASN A 413 -21.73 8.56 -16.25
N THR A 414 -22.97 8.34 -15.81
CA THR A 414 -23.38 8.61 -14.44
C THR A 414 -24.00 7.35 -13.85
N ALA A 415 -23.41 6.87 -12.76
CA ALA A 415 -23.80 5.64 -12.10
C ALA A 415 -24.22 5.91 -10.65
N TYR A 416 -25.21 5.14 -10.19
CA TYR A 416 -25.80 5.25 -8.86
C TYR A 416 -25.81 3.89 -8.19
N SER A 417 -25.59 3.84 -6.87
CA SER A 417 -25.77 2.61 -6.10
C SER A 417 -26.32 2.88 -4.71
N ILE A 418 -27.01 1.88 -4.17
CA ILE A 418 -27.47 1.85 -2.79
C ILE A 418 -26.96 0.54 -2.20
N ASP A 419 -26.33 0.64 -1.03
CA ASP A 419 -25.84 -0.50 -0.27
C ASP A 419 -26.40 -0.48 1.15
N TYR A 420 -26.56 -1.67 1.73
CA TYR A 420 -26.97 -1.80 3.12
C TYR A 420 -26.27 -2.98 3.78
N GLY A 421 -26.11 -2.90 5.10
CA GLY A 421 -25.59 -3.97 5.92
C GLY A 421 -26.18 -3.95 7.31
N LYS A 422 -26.48 -5.13 7.85
CA LYS A 422 -26.90 -5.31 9.23
C LYS A 422 -26.08 -6.45 9.84
N VAL A 423 -25.53 -6.20 11.01
CA VAL A 423 -24.94 -7.24 11.83
C VAL A 423 -26.04 -7.77 12.74
N TRP A 424 -26.50 -8.98 12.49
CA TRP A 424 -27.54 -9.65 13.29
C TRP A 424 -26.89 -10.53 14.37
N LYS A 425 -27.47 -10.54 15.57
CA LYS A 425 -26.95 -11.27 16.75
C LYS A 425 -27.30 -12.75 16.78
#